data_AF-A0A2V7INI5-F1
#
_entry.id   AF-A0A2V7INI5-F1
#
_cell.length_a   1.000
_cell.length_b   1.000
_cell.length_c   1.000
_cell.angle_alpha   90.00
_cell.angle_beta   90.00
_cell.angle_gamma   90.00
#
_symmetry.space_group_name_H-M   'P 1'
#
loop_
_entity.id
_entity.type
_entity.pdbx_description
1 polymer ?
#
loop_
_entity_poly.entity_id
_entity_poly.type
_entity_poly.pdbx_seq_one_letter_code
_entity_poly.pdbx_strand_id
1 'polypeptide(L)'
;MSPATRYIIQVDRPGERVDMTTIRTLLDGVGVTVDPDYGPVPINTQLGRYVVRGSASPDARARAEQIPGVRFFADAIQEPAS
;
A
#
# COMPACT_ATOMS: atom_id res chain seq x y z
N MET A 1 0.30 -16.17 15.15
CA MET A 1 0.45 -15.02 14.23
C MET A 1 -0.56 -15.19 13.12
N SER A 2 -1.42 -14.19 12.88
CA SER A 2 -2.32 -14.20 11.73
C SER A 2 -1.49 -14.11 10.44
N PRO A 3 -1.80 -14.89 9.39
CA PRO A 3 -1.02 -14.88 8.15
C PRO A 3 -1.04 -13.49 7.50
N ALA A 4 0.10 -13.07 6.95
CA ALA A 4 0.21 -11.81 6.24
C ALA A 4 -0.48 -11.93 4.87
N THR A 5 -1.45 -11.06 4.62
CA THR A 5 -2.17 -10.99 3.34
C THR A 5 -1.44 -10.03 2.41
N ARG A 6 -1.44 -10.33 1.10
CA ARG A 6 -0.89 -9.45 0.07
C ARG A 6 -1.93 -8.41 -0.35
N TYR A 7 -1.47 -7.18 -0.55
CA TYR A 7 -2.31 -6.03 -0.88
C TYR A 7 -1.67 -5.16 -1.96
N ILE A 8 -2.53 -4.53 -2.75
CA ILE A 8 -2.22 -3.26 -3.40
C ILE A 8 -2.57 -2.14 -2.42
N ILE A 9 -1.61 -1.27 -2.13
CA ILE A 9 -1.73 -0.20 -1.14
C ILE A 9 -1.71 1.12 -1.88
N GLN A 10 -2.82 1.85 -1.83
CA GLN A 10 -2.90 3.22 -2.34
C GLN A 10 -2.34 4.18 -1.31
N VAL A 11 -1.59 5.17 -1.79
CA VAL A 11 -1.09 6.30 -1.02
C VAL A 11 -1.41 7.59 -1.79
N ASP A 12 -2.21 8.46 -1.18
CA ASP A 12 -2.52 9.79 -1.68
C ASP A 12 -1.60 10.84 -1.03
N ARG A 13 -0.80 11.55 -1.83
CA ARG A 13 0.13 12.62 -1.44
C ARG A 13 0.03 13.81 -2.41
N PRO A 14 -1.02 14.65 -2.27
CA PRO A 14 -1.27 15.76 -3.18
C PRO A 14 -0.09 16.73 -3.22
N GLY A 15 0.38 17.07 -4.42
CA GLY A 15 1.48 18.02 -4.62
C GLY A 15 2.88 17.47 -4.34
N GLU A 16 3.00 16.21 -3.90
CA GLU A 16 4.29 15.58 -3.62
C GLU A 16 4.66 14.56 -4.72
N ARG A 17 5.95 14.58 -5.07
CA ARG A 17 6.55 13.49 -5.83
C ARG A 17 6.94 12.39 -4.86
N VAL A 18 6.37 11.20 -5.04
CA VAL A 18 6.57 10.08 -4.13
C VAL A 18 7.52 9.07 -4.77
N ASP A 19 8.54 8.68 -4.02
CA ASP A 19 9.45 7.58 -4.36
C ASP A 19 9.30 6.42 -3.34
N MET A 20 10.04 5.33 -3.55
CA MET A 20 9.99 4.18 -2.65
C MET A 20 10.48 4.48 -1.22
N THR A 21 11.39 5.43 -1.06
CA THR A 21 11.91 5.83 0.26
C THR A 21 10.81 6.52 1.04
N THR A 22 10.10 7.46 0.42
CA THR A 22 8.94 8.15 1.03
C THR A 22 7.86 7.16 1.45
N ILE A 23 7.54 6.17 0.61
CA ILE A 23 6.55 5.12 0.95
C ILE A 23 7.01 4.28 2.15
N ARG A 24 8.27 3.84 2.16
CA ARG A 24 8.81 3.04 3.26
C ARG A 24 8.79 3.80 4.57
N THR A 25 9.23 5.06 4.57
CA THR A 25 9.17 5.93 5.75
C THR A 25 7.74 6.13 6.23
N LEU A 26 6.79 6.29 5.30
CA LEU A 26 5.39 6.47 5.66
C LEU A 26 4.80 5.25 6.37
N LEU A 27 5.12 4.06 5.87
CA LEU A 27 4.60 2.80 6.37
C LEU A 27 5.52 2.17 7.45
N ASP A 28 6.54 2.90 7.88
CA ASP A 28 7.42 2.47 8.94
C ASP A 28 6.67 2.42 10.28
N GLY A 29 7.04 1.48 11.14
CA GLY A 29 6.42 1.32 12.47
C GLY A 29 4.99 0.75 12.50
N VAL A 30 4.24 0.73 11.37
CA VAL A 30 2.89 0.12 11.33
C VAL A 30 2.89 -1.37 10.99
N GLY A 31 4.06 -1.95 10.68
CA GLY A 31 4.24 -3.38 10.47
C GLY A 31 3.84 -3.86 9.07
N VAL A 32 3.85 -2.96 8.08
CA VAL A 32 3.65 -3.30 6.67
C VAL A 32 4.99 -3.62 6.02
N THR A 33 5.08 -4.73 5.30
CA THR A 33 6.25 -5.05 4.48
C THR A 33 5.97 -4.67 3.04
N VAL A 34 6.65 -3.64 2.53
CA VAL A 34 6.50 -3.17 1.14
C VAL A 34 7.38 -4.02 0.22
N ASP A 35 6.83 -4.42 -0.92
CA ASP A 35 7.57 -5.07 -1.98
C ASP A 35 8.53 -4.07 -2.64
N PRO A 36 9.86 -4.31 -2.59
CA PRO A 36 10.84 -3.38 -3.14
C PRO A 36 10.77 -3.26 -4.67
N ASP A 37 10.20 -4.27 -5.34
CA ASP A 37 10.23 -4.41 -6.80
C ASP A 37 8.93 -3.94 -7.46
N TYR A 38 7.97 -3.43 -6.67
CA TYR A 38 6.70 -2.94 -7.18
C TYR A 38 6.32 -1.56 -6.60
N GLY A 39 6.54 -0.53 -7.42
CA GLY A 39 6.06 0.83 -7.21
C GLY A 39 7.15 1.82 -6.75
N PRO A 40 6.76 3.04 -6.33
CA PRO A 40 5.40 3.57 -6.39
C PRO A 40 4.96 3.76 -7.83
N VAL A 41 3.87 3.13 -8.22
CA VAL A 41 3.27 3.29 -9.54
C VAL A 41 2.31 4.48 -9.47
N PRO A 42 2.51 5.54 -10.27
CA PRO A 42 1.57 6.64 -10.31
C PRO A 42 0.26 6.18 -10.96
N ILE A 43 -0.86 6.39 -10.25
CA ILE A 43 -2.21 6.14 -10.79
C ILE A 43 -2.84 7.45 -11.27
N ASN A 44 -2.65 8.53 -10.51
CA ASN A 44 -3.06 9.87 -10.92
C ASN A 44 -2.12 10.89 -10.31
N THR A 45 -1.18 11.41 -11.11
CA THR A 45 -0.18 12.38 -10.66
C THR A 45 -0.76 13.74 -10.29
N GLN A 46 -1.89 14.15 -10.89
CA GLN A 46 -2.56 15.41 -10.53
C GLN A 46 -3.14 15.38 -9.12
N LEU A 47 -3.60 14.20 -8.68
CA LEU A 47 -4.10 13.98 -7.32
C LEU A 47 -3.01 13.48 -6.36
N GLY A 48 -1.78 13.28 -6.85
CA GLY A 48 -0.70 12.68 -6.07
C GLY A 48 -1.02 11.25 -5.61
N ARG A 49 -1.73 10.46 -6.43
CA ARG A 49 -2.14 9.10 -6.11
C ARG A 49 -1.17 8.08 -6.66
N TYR A 50 -0.67 7.23 -5.78
CA TYR A 50 0.28 6.17 -6.09
C TYR A 50 -0.19 4.84 -5.52
N VAL A 51 0.30 3.74 -6.08
CA VAL A 51 0.14 2.41 -5.51
C VAL A 51 1.47 1.69 -5.36
N VAL A 52 1.59 0.92 -4.29
CA VAL A 52 2.66 -0.06 -4.09
C VAL A 52 2.05 -1.43 -3.80
N ARG A 53 2.87 -2.48 -3.85
CA ARG A 53 2.50 -3.81 -3.37
C ARG A 53 3.12 -4.02 -2.01
N GLY A 54 2.41 -4.70 -1.12
CA GLY A 54 2.93 -5.04 0.20
C GLY A 54 2.17 -6.17 0.85
N SER A 55 2.65 -6.58 2.02
CA SER A 55 1.98 -7.55 2.88
C SER A 55 1.80 -7.01 4.28
N ALA A 56 0.68 -7.35 4.91
CA ALA A 56 0.34 -6.89 6.24
C ALA A 56 -0.52 -7.93 6.97
N SER A 57 -0.37 -8.00 8.30
CA SER A 57 -1.37 -8.65 9.16
C SER A 57 -2.63 -7.77 9.27
N PRO A 58 -3.77 -8.31 9.75
CA PRO A 58 -4.96 -7.51 9.99
C PRO A 58 -4.71 -6.29 10.91
N ASP A 59 -3.91 -6.46 11.96
CA ASP A 59 -3.58 -5.37 12.90
C ASP A 59 -2.64 -4.34 12.29
N ALA A 60 -1.69 -4.78 11.46
CA ALA A 60 -0.81 -3.86 10.71
C ALA A 60 -1.61 -3.06 9.69
N ARG A 61 -2.54 -3.69 8.97
CA ARG A 61 -3.47 -3.01 8.06
C ARG A 61 -4.30 -1.97 8.80
N ALA A 62 -4.93 -2.37 9.91
CA ALA A 62 -5.79 -1.47 10.69
C ALA A 62 -5.03 -0.23 11.19
N ARG A 63 -3.76 -0.38 11.62
CA ARG A 63 -2.89 0.75 11.99
C ARG A 63 -2.50 1.60 10.78
N ALA A 64 -2.13 0.96 9.67
CA ALA A 64 -1.74 1.67 8.45
C ALA A 64 -2.90 2.47 7.82
N GLU A 65 -4.13 1.98 7.87
CA GLU A 65 -5.32 2.70 7.36
C GLU A 65 -5.70 3.93 8.20
N GLN A 66 -5.13 4.10 9.40
CA GLN A 66 -5.26 5.35 10.17
C GLN A 66 -4.39 6.48 9.59
N ILE A 67 -3.42 6.16 8.75
CA ILE A 67 -2.58 7.16 8.07
C ILE A 67 -3.41 7.83 6.98
N PRO A 68 -3.52 9.18 6.99
CA PRO A 68 -4.25 9.89 5.95
C PRO A 68 -3.76 9.57 4.53
N GLY A 69 -4.72 9.20 3.68
CA GLY A 69 -4.47 8.86 2.28
C GLY A 69 -4.00 7.43 2.03
N VAL A 70 -3.91 6.57 3.06
CA VAL A 70 -3.55 5.15 2.90
C VAL A 70 -4.81 4.28 2.81
N ARG A 71 -4.87 3.40 1.81
CA ARG A 71 -5.96 2.43 1.64
C ARG A 71 -5.41 1.09 1.14
N PHE A 72 -6.01 0.00 1.61
CA PHE A 72 -5.61 -1.35 1.21
C PHE A 72 -6.69 -1.97 0.31
N PHE A 73 -6.24 -2.54 -0.81
CA PHE A 73 -7.04 -3.35 -1.71
C PHE A 73 -6.46 -4.75 -1.67
N ALA A 74 -7.25 -5.73 -1.25
CA ALA A 74 -6.80 -7.12 -1.27
C ALA A 74 -6.43 -7.49 -2.70
N ASP A 75 -5.28 -8.15 -2.87
CA ASP A 75 -4.93 -8.77 -4.14
C ASP A 75 -5.88 -9.97 -4.30
N ALA A 76 -7.05 -9.72 -4.87
CA ALA A 76 -8.05 -10.76 -5.06
C ALA A 76 -7.46 -11.77 -6.05
N ILE A 77 -7.28 -13.01 -5.61
CA ILE A 77 -7.02 -14.12 -6.51
C ILE A 77 -8.24 -14.19 -7.43
N GLN A 78 -8.06 -13.82 -8.70
CA GLN A 78 -9.07 -14.02 -9.72
C GLN A 78 -9.24 -15.53 -9.87
N GLU A 79 -10.29 -16.10 -9.29
CA GLU A 79 -10.71 -17.45 -9.64
C GLU A 79 -11.31 -17.39 -11.05
N PRO A 80 -10.94 -18.30 -11.96
CA PRO A 80 -11.55 -18.35 -13.28
C PRO A 80 -13.07 -18.49 -13.13
N ALA A 81 -13.82 -17.71 -13.90
CA ALA A 81 -15.27 -17.84 -13.95
C ALA A 81 -15.61 -19.28 -14.38
N SER A 82 -16.36 -19.99 -13.54
CA SER A 82 -16.84 -21.36 -13.79
C SER A 82 -17.65 -21.48 -15.08
#